data_AF-A0A7S4JLZ1-F1
#
_entry.id   AF-A0A7S4JLZ1-F1
#
_cell.length_a   1.000
_cell.length_b   1.000
_cell.length_c   1.000
_cell.angle_alpha   90.00
_cell.angle_beta   90.00
_cell.angle_gamma   90.00
#
_symmetry.space_group_name_H-M   'P 1'
#
loop_
_entity.id
_entity.type
_entity.pdbx_description
1 polymer ?
#
loop_
_entity_poly.entity_id
_entity_poly.type
_entity_poly.pdbx_seq_one_letter_code
_entity_poly.pdbx_strand_id
1 'polypeptide(L)'
;RKMTRAIVLIRNPADAIPSFYNFIYEAHHNLEGHSVHAPERAWLKWRDRDGATDTFLQKGGFKRILANWVEFVKYWAENYPREGTDRLTLAFEDIVDDDEGASTAADLAEFLKKAKGVNMVPDGTIDCTWHRIVKGKNSKDSLRKGKRERFYTREQLDMMLEALDNLMKDYEGEKTLVHILERYRGEIAKRAAEDEVKNVDNTEVDDNANVSNRQFGITDKISQWVASIF
;
A
#
# COMPACT_ATOMS: atom_id res chain seq x y z
N ARG A 1 5.35 -18.55 23.23
CA ARG A 1 4.04 -19.19 22.94
C ARG A 1 3.77 -19.00 21.45
N LYS A 2 3.70 -20.06 20.64
CA LYS A 2 3.42 -19.94 19.20
C LYS A 2 1.96 -19.49 19.03
N MET A 3 1.70 -18.49 18.18
CA MET A 3 0.32 -18.06 17.91
C MET A 3 -0.39 -19.21 17.17
N THR A 4 -1.57 -19.60 17.64
CA THR A 4 -2.35 -20.69 17.04
C THR A 4 -3.35 -20.19 16.00
N ARG A 5 -3.61 -18.88 16.00
CA ARG A 5 -4.59 -18.22 15.15
C ARG A 5 -4.08 -16.85 14.73
N ALA A 6 -4.30 -16.49 13.48
CA ALA A 6 -3.89 -15.20 12.94
C ALA A 6 -4.90 -14.69 11.91
N ILE A 7 -5.06 -13.37 11.86
CA ILE A 7 -5.74 -12.68 10.76
C ILE A 7 -4.65 -11.91 10.03
N VAL A 8 -4.53 -12.16 8.73
CA VAL A 8 -3.55 -11.52 7.86
C VAL A 8 -4.30 -10.69 6.85
N LEU A 9 -4.19 -9.38 6.99
CA LEU A 9 -4.78 -8.44 6.05
C LEU A 9 -3.71 -7.98 5.07
N ILE A 10 -3.92 -8.23 3.79
CA ILE A 10 -2.99 -7.85 2.72
C ILE A 10 -3.65 -6.77 1.89
N ARG A 11 -2.93 -5.70 1.59
CA ARG A 11 -3.40 -4.60 0.74
C ARG A 11 -2.59 -4.55 -0.54
N ASN A 12 -3.20 -4.11 -1.65
CA ASN A 12 -2.51 -3.93 -2.92
C ASN A 12 -1.21 -3.11 -2.73
N PRO A 13 -0.03 -3.59 -3.15
CA PRO A 13 1.24 -2.88 -2.93
C PRO A 13 1.25 -1.49 -3.58
N ALA A 14 0.55 -1.31 -4.70
CA ALA A 14 0.44 -0.01 -5.37
C ALA A 14 -0.25 1.05 -4.51
N ASP A 15 -1.12 0.65 -3.58
CA ASP A 15 -1.84 1.55 -2.68
C ASP A 15 -1.27 1.54 -1.24
N ALA A 16 -0.71 0.41 -0.81
CA ALA A 16 -0.10 0.26 0.51
C ALA A 16 1.18 1.11 0.67
N ILE A 17 2.07 1.08 -0.33
CA ILE A 17 3.35 1.79 -0.31
C ILE A 17 3.15 3.32 -0.15
N PRO A 18 2.29 4.01 -0.93
CA PRO A 18 2.07 5.43 -0.78
C PRO A 18 1.33 5.77 0.50
N SER A 19 0.43 4.88 0.97
CA SER A 19 -0.22 5.07 2.27
C SER A 19 0.81 5.04 3.42
N PHE A 20 1.77 4.11 3.35
CA PHE A 20 2.88 4.03 4.30
C PHE A 20 3.78 5.26 4.22
N TYR A 21 4.08 5.76 3.02
CA TYR A 21 4.84 6.99 2.87
C TYR A 21 4.11 8.20 3.46
N ASN A 22 2.79 8.33 3.23
CA ASN A 22 2.00 9.41 3.84
C ASN A 22 2.06 9.34 5.37
N PHE A 23 1.99 8.14 5.97
CA PHE A 23 2.14 7.97 7.42
C PHE A 23 3.51 8.45 7.92
N ILE A 24 4.60 8.06 7.25
CA ILE A 24 5.96 8.53 7.60
C ILE A 24 6.04 10.06 7.47
N TYR A 25 5.49 10.61 6.39
CA TYR A 25 5.49 12.04 6.13
C TYR A 25 4.75 12.80 7.23
N GLU A 26 3.56 12.34 7.64
CA GLU A 26 2.77 12.92 8.73
C GLU A 26 3.57 12.92 10.05
N ALA A 27 4.14 11.76 10.42
CA ALA A 27 4.94 11.62 11.64
C ALA A 27 6.16 12.55 11.65
N HIS A 28 6.87 12.68 10.53
CA HIS A 28 8.05 13.54 10.43
C HIS A 28 7.75 15.03 10.56
N HIS A 29 6.57 15.46 10.12
CA HIS A 29 6.16 16.86 10.14
C HIS A 29 5.26 17.20 11.33
N ASN A 30 5.15 16.30 12.32
CA ASN A 30 4.27 16.43 13.48
C ASN A 30 2.81 16.75 13.07
N LEU A 31 2.33 16.13 12.00
CA LEU A 31 0.95 16.26 11.53
C LEU A 31 0.07 15.21 12.22
N GLU A 32 -1.22 15.52 12.35
CA GLU A 32 -2.20 14.56 12.82
C GLU A 32 -2.25 13.35 11.88
N GLY A 33 -2.41 12.15 12.43
CA GLY A 33 -2.48 10.93 11.64
C GLY A 33 -3.67 10.97 10.68
N HIS A 34 -3.45 10.56 9.43
CA HIS A 34 -4.47 10.57 8.37
C HIS A 34 -5.02 11.97 8.02
N SER A 35 -4.25 13.04 8.25
CA SER A 35 -4.66 14.42 8.00
C SER A 35 -4.19 15.00 6.67
N VAL A 36 -3.06 14.54 6.12
CA VAL A 36 -2.45 15.13 4.92
C VAL A 36 -1.81 14.07 4.03
N HIS A 37 -2.08 14.16 2.73
CA HIS A 37 -1.30 13.47 1.72
C HIS A 37 0.02 14.21 1.52
N ALA A 38 1.13 13.49 1.56
CA ALA A 38 2.44 14.06 1.29
C ALA A 38 2.43 14.79 -0.07
N PRO A 39 3.10 15.95 -0.20
CA PRO A 39 3.21 16.63 -1.49
C PRO A 39 3.83 15.71 -2.55
N GLU A 40 3.37 15.83 -3.79
CA GLU A 40 3.83 15.01 -4.92
C GLU A 40 5.36 15.05 -5.08
N ARG A 41 5.97 16.24 -4.99
CA ARG A 41 7.43 16.40 -5.02
C ARG A 41 8.15 15.60 -3.93
N ALA A 42 7.57 15.52 -2.73
CA ALA A 42 8.14 14.78 -1.62
C ALA A 42 8.03 13.26 -1.89
N TRP A 43 6.88 12.82 -2.40
CA TRP A 43 6.66 11.44 -2.87
C TRP A 43 7.68 11.03 -3.92
N LEU A 44 7.81 11.76 -5.03
CA LEU A 44 8.76 11.44 -6.11
C LEU A 44 10.19 11.36 -5.57
N LYS A 45 10.62 12.35 -4.77
CA LYS A 45 11.95 12.36 -4.15
C LYS A 45 12.19 11.19 -3.20
N TRP A 46 11.17 10.62 -2.58
CA TRP A 46 11.30 9.46 -1.70
C TRP A 46 11.26 8.15 -2.50
N ARG A 47 10.29 8.03 -3.42
CA ARG A 47 10.06 6.89 -4.30
C ARG A 47 11.30 6.53 -5.10
N ASP A 48 11.95 7.54 -5.69
CA ASP A 48 13.06 7.37 -6.64
C ASP A 48 14.45 7.22 -5.97
N ARG A 49 14.51 7.02 -4.65
CA ARG A 49 15.78 6.75 -3.97
C ARG A 49 16.15 5.27 -4.06
N ASP A 50 17.42 5.00 -4.35
CA ASP A 50 18.00 3.66 -4.37
C ASP A 50 18.37 3.11 -2.97
N GLY A 51 17.80 3.66 -1.89
CA GLY A 51 17.85 3.05 -0.54
C GLY A 51 19.19 3.06 0.22
N ALA A 52 20.27 3.61 -0.33
CA ALA A 52 21.64 3.49 0.21
C ALA A 52 22.05 4.50 1.31
N THR A 53 21.12 5.27 1.91
CA THR A 53 21.50 6.36 2.84
C THR A 53 21.15 6.06 4.30
N ASP A 54 22.02 6.46 5.23
CA ASP A 54 22.15 5.82 6.55
C ASP A 54 21.24 6.36 7.68
N THR A 55 20.35 7.32 7.41
CA THR A 55 19.39 7.82 8.43
C THR A 55 18.01 7.19 8.28
N PHE A 56 17.32 6.90 9.40
CA PHE A 56 16.07 6.13 9.45
C PHE A 56 14.95 6.64 8.52
N LEU A 57 14.85 7.95 8.31
CA LEU A 57 13.93 8.61 7.37
C LEU A 57 14.43 8.64 5.92
N GLN A 58 15.74 8.44 5.71
CA GLN A 58 16.38 8.37 4.40
C GLN A 58 16.62 6.93 3.92
N LYS A 59 16.49 5.91 4.79
CA LYS A 59 16.51 4.48 4.43
C LYS A 59 15.27 4.05 3.64
N GLY A 60 14.44 4.97 3.17
CA GLY A 60 13.23 4.67 2.41
C GLY A 60 13.42 4.92 0.91
N GLY A 61 12.88 4.00 0.13
CA GLY A 61 12.81 4.05 -1.33
C GLY A 61 11.82 2.98 -1.77
N PHE A 62 11.23 3.15 -2.95
CA PHE A 62 10.23 2.24 -3.48
C PHE A 62 10.67 0.77 -3.40
N LYS A 63 11.87 0.47 -3.92
CA LYS A 63 12.46 -0.88 -3.98
C LYS A 63 12.49 -1.56 -2.60
N ARG A 64 12.97 -0.85 -1.58
CA ARG A 64 13.06 -1.39 -0.21
C ARG A 64 11.68 -1.65 0.39
N ILE A 65 10.72 -0.75 0.19
CA ILE A 65 9.38 -0.93 0.76
C ILE A 65 8.63 -2.04 0.03
N LEU A 66 8.79 -2.18 -1.28
CA LEU A 66 8.29 -3.34 -2.01
C LEU A 66 8.90 -4.64 -1.48
N ALA A 67 10.22 -4.70 -1.28
CA ALA A 67 10.86 -5.87 -0.68
C ALA A 67 10.31 -6.19 0.72
N ASN A 68 10.12 -5.18 1.58
CA ASN A 68 9.49 -5.39 2.89
C ASN A 68 8.05 -5.90 2.79
N TRP A 69 7.28 -5.43 1.80
CA TRP A 69 5.92 -5.91 1.56
C TRP A 69 5.92 -7.38 1.13
N VAL A 70 6.86 -7.78 0.26
CA VAL A 70 7.06 -9.18 -0.14
C VAL A 70 7.43 -10.03 1.07
N GLU A 71 8.43 -9.62 1.85
CA GLU A 71 8.86 -10.32 3.06
C GLU A 71 7.73 -10.47 4.09
N PHE A 72 6.86 -9.46 4.22
CA PHE A 72 5.68 -9.56 5.05
C PHE A 72 4.73 -10.67 4.58
N VAL A 73 4.42 -10.73 3.28
CA VAL A 73 3.55 -11.78 2.72
C VAL A 73 4.20 -13.15 2.93
N LYS A 74 5.49 -13.29 2.62
CA LYS A 74 6.25 -14.53 2.80
C LYS A 74 6.27 -15.01 4.24
N TYR A 75 6.59 -14.11 5.17
CA TYR A 75 6.64 -14.42 6.60
C TYR A 75 5.32 -15.05 7.08
N TRP A 76 4.18 -14.45 6.73
CA TRP A 76 2.88 -14.97 7.15
C TRP A 76 2.48 -16.25 6.42
N ALA A 77 2.88 -16.43 5.17
CA ALA A 77 2.71 -17.68 4.42
C ALA A 77 3.48 -18.86 5.04
N GLU A 78 4.75 -18.64 5.36
CA GLU A 78 5.65 -19.71 5.79
C GLU A 78 5.53 -20.05 7.27
N ASN A 79 5.32 -19.04 8.12
CA ASN A 79 5.28 -19.26 9.58
C ASN A 79 3.88 -19.63 10.09
N TYR A 80 2.84 -19.37 9.28
CA TYR A 80 1.45 -19.66 9.58
C TYR A 80 0.73 -20.28 8.37
N PRO A 81 1.18 -21.46 7.90
CA PRO A 81 0.55 -22.15 6.78
C PRO A 81 -0.88 -22.56 7.15
N ARG A 82 -1.80 -22.59 6.17
CA ARG A 82 -3.19 -23.02 6.44
C ARG A 82 -3.27 -24.43 7.02
N GLU A 83 -2.37 -25.32 6.58
CA GLU A 83 -2.23 -26.64 7.17
C GLU A 83 -1.57 -26.52 8.55
N GLY A 84 -2.34 -26.78 9.61
CA GLY A 84 -1.84 -26.77 10.98
C GLY A 84 -1.90 -25.43 11.71
N THR A 85 -2.36 -24.34 11.06
CA THR A 85 -2.72 -23.09 11.75
C THR A 85 -4.11 -22.60 11.34
N ASP A 86 -4.84 -21.97 12.25
CA ASP A 86 -6.11 -21.30 11.92
C ASP A 86 -5.81 -19.87 11.48
N ARG A 87 -5.34 -19.72 10.24
CA ARG A 87 -5.05 -18.42 9.62
C ARG A 87 -6.18 -18.02 8.68
N LEU A 88 -6.72 -16.82 8.86
CA LEU A 88 -7.58 -16.15 7.89
C LEU A 88 -6.77 -15.08 7.14
N THR A 89 -6.69 -15.22 5.82
CA THR A 89 -6.08 -14.21 4.94
C THR A 89 -7.19 -13.46 4.22
N LEU A 90 -7.19 -12.14 4.29
CA LEU A 90 -8.18 -11.26 3.66
C LEU A 90 -7.45 -10.20 2.83
N ALA A 91 -8.08 -9.74 1.76
CA ALA A 91 -7.70 -8.49 1.13
C ALA A 91 -8.28 -7.30 1.91
N PHE A 92 -7.51 -6.21 1.99
CA PHE A 92 -7.98 -4.96 2.59
C PHE A 92 -9.17 -4.40 1.82
N GLU A 93 -9.09 -4.49 0.49
CA GLU A 93 -10.06 -3.97 -0.46
C GLU A 93 -11.43 -4.63 -0.25
N ASP A 94 -11.49 -5.95 0.00
CA ASP A 94 -12.75 -6.67 0.27
C ASP A 94 -13.47 -6.10 1.50
N ILE A 95 -12.71 -5.83 2.58
CA ILE A 95 -13.29 -5.34 3.83
C ILE A 95 -13.91 -3.95 3.68
N VAL A 96 -13.37 -3.13 2.77
CA VAL A 96 -13.85 -1.75 2.57
C VAL A 96 -14.75 -1.59 1.35
N ASP A 97 -14.95 -2.67 0.60
CA ASP A 97 -15.79 -2.70 -0.59
C ASP A 97 -17.26 -2.49 -0.25
N ASP A 98 -17.98 -1.75 -1.10
CA ASP A 98 -19.40 -1.43 -0.87
C ASP A 98 -20.33 -2.63 -1.07
N ASP A 99 -19.96 -3.58 -1.93
CA ASP A 99 -20.77 -4.73 -2.29
C ASP A 99 -20.34 -5.97 -1.48
N GLU A 100 -19.04 -6.18 -1.30
CA GLU A 100 -18.47 -7.37 -0.66
C GLU A 100 -18.20 -7.19 0.85
N GLY A 101 -18.03 -5.96 1.33
CA GLY A 101 -17.50 -5.69 2.67
C GLY A 101 -18.33 -6.23 3.82
N ALA A 102 -19.65 -6.21 3.72
CA ALA A 102 -20.54 -6.83 4.71
C ALA A 102 -20.36 -8.36 4.76
N SER A 103 -20.19 -9.01 3.60
CA SER A 103 -19.93 -10.45 3.52
C SER A 103 -18.56 -10.79 4.09
N THR A 104 -17.52 -10.05 3.73
CA THR A 104 -16.17 -10.24 4.27
C THR A 104 -16.13 -10.03 5.78
N ALA A 105 -16.91 -9.08 6.31
CA ALA A 105 -17.06 -8.87 7.75
C ALA A 105 -17.75 -10.05 8.44
N ALA A 106 -18.69 -10.72 7.78
CA ALA A 106 -19.30 -11.94 8.29
C ALA A 106 -18.30 -13.09 8.37
N ASP A 107 -17.48 -13.29 7.34
CA ASP A 107 -16.41 -14.30 7.35
C ASP A 107 -15.40 -14.05 8.48
N LEU A 108 -15.03 -12.78 8.68
CA LEU A 108 -14.17 -12.36 9.78
C LEU A 108 -14.83 -12.64 11.15
N ALA A 109 -16.12 -12.35 11.30
CA ALA A 109 -16.85 -12.61 12.54
C ALA A 109 -16.91 -14.11 12.85
N GLU A 110 -17.25 -14.96 11.88
CA GLU A 110 -17.30 -16.41 12.05
C GLU A 110 -15.91 -16.99 12.37
N PHE A 111 -14.85 -16.44 11.76
CA PHE A 111 -13.50 -16.77 12.18
C PHE A 111 -13.29 -16.38 13.66
N LEU A 112 -13.57 -15.15 14.07
CA LEU A 112 -13.35 -14.68 15.44
C LEU A 112 -14.14 -15.48 16.49
N LYS A 113 -15.35 -15.95 16.18
CA LYS A 113 -16.20 -16.77 17.06
C LYS A 113 -15.54 -18.04 17.58
N LYS A 114 -14.59 -18.61 16.82
CA LYS A 114 -13.81 -19.77 17.28
C LYS A 114 -12.94 -19.45 18.52
N ALA A 115 -12.79 -18.19 18.90
CA ALA A 115 -12.02 -17.76 20.06
C ALA A 115 -12.86 -17.82 21.33
N LYS A 116 -12.30 -18.38 22.40
CA LYS A 116 -12.98 -18.44 23.70
C LYS A 116 -13.29 -17.04 24.21
N GLY A 117 -14.57 -16.79 24.51
CA GLY A 117 -15.04 -15.53 25.09
C GLY A 117 -15.40 -14.44 24.08
N VAL A 118 -15.33 -14.73 22.78
CA VAL A 118 -15.83 -13.83 21.74
C VAL A 118 -17.31 -14.16 21.47
N ASN A 119 -18.18 -13.19 21.72
CA ASN A 119 -19.59 -13.26 21.33
C ASN A 119 -19.79 -12.49 20.02
N MET A 120 -20.45 -13.11 19.05
CA MET A 120 -20.79 -12.43 17.80
C MET A 120 -22.03 -11.56 17.95
N VAL A 121 -22.11 -10.52 17.12
CA VAL A 121 -23.37 -9.85 16.85
C VAL A 121 -24.32 -10.80 16.11
N PRO A 122 -25.65 -10.65 16.24
CA PRO A 122 -26.59 -11.46 15.47
C PRO A 122 -26.36 -11.30 13.95
N ASP A 123 -26.43 -12.39 13.19
CA ASP A 123 -26.10 -12.42 11.75
C ASP A 123 -26.83 -11.32 10.95
N GLY A 124 -28.10 -11.06 11.27
CA GLY A 124 -28.90 -10.00 10.63
C GLY A 124 -28.47 -8.56 10.94
N THR A 125 -27.42 -8.34 11.73
CA THR A 125 -26.90 -7.02 12.10
C THR A 125 -25.49 -6.75 11.60
N ILE A 126 -24.85 -7.73 10.92
CA ILE A 126 -23.47 -7.59 10.45
C ILE A 126 -23.36 -6.47 9.41
N ASP A 127 -24.25 -6.47 8.41
CA ASP A 127 -24.28 -5.45 7.35
C ASP A 127 -24.41 -4.02 7.91
N CYS A 128 -25.41 -3.78 8.77
CA CYS A 128 -25.62 -2.45 9.34
C CYS A 128 -24.48 -2.03 10.28
N THR A 129 -23.88 -2.98 11.00
CA THR A 129 -22.72 -2.73 11.87
C THR A 129 -21.48 -2.39 11.04
N TRP A 130 -21.22 -3.16 9.98
CA TRP A 130 -20.14 -2.91 9.04
C TRP A 130 -20.30 -1.53 8.40
N HIS A 131 -21.47 -1.21 7.86
CA HIS A 131 -21.72 0.08 7.22
C HIS A 131 -21.53 1.22 8.22
N ARG A 132 -21.97 1.06 9.48
CA ARG A 132 -21.75 2.07 10.53
C ARG A 132 -20.26 2.27 10.85
N ILE A 133 -19.46 1.23 10.89
CA ILE A 133 -18.04 1.28 11.27
C ILE A 133 -17.17 1.77 10.10
N VAL A 134 -17.40 1.22 8.92
CA VAL A 134 -16.55 1.42 7.73
C VAL A 134 -17.02 2.61 6.90
N LYS A 135 -18.33 2.87 6.82
CA LYS A 135 -18.95 3.93 5.99
C LYS A 135 -19.65 5.03 6.80
N GLY A 136 -19.78 4.87 8.12
CA GLY A 136 -20.57 5.77 8.95
C GLY A 136 -20.06 7.22 8.88
N LYS A 137 -20.93 8.22 9.02
CA LYS A 137 -20.63 9.67 8.81
C LYS A 137 -19.44 10.27 9.60
N ASN A 138 -18.86 9.54 10.54
CA ASN A 138 -17.62 9.93 11.24
C ASN A 138 -16.36 9.28 10.64
N SER A 139 -16.48 8.22 9.83
CA SER A 139 -15.44 7.75 8.90
C SER A 139 -15.39 8.74 7.75
N LYS A 140 -14.90 9.95 8.04
CA LYS A 140 -14.52 10.88 7.01
C LYS A 140 -13.54 10.14 6.10
N ASP A 141 -13.95 9.86 4.87
CA ASP A 141 -13.07 9.38 3.79
C ASP A 141 -11.70 10.00 3.98
N SER A 142 -10.64 9.17 4.09
CA SER A 142 -9.25 9.57 4.35
C SER A 142 -9.12 11.10 4.43
N LEU A 143 -9.24 11.64 5.65
CA LEU A 143 -9.27 13.08 5.94
C LEU A 143 -8.09 13.86 5.35
N ARG A 144 -7.08 13.11 4.89
CA ARG A 144 -5.96 13.56 4.10
C ARG A 144 -6.41 14.52 3.01
N LYS A 145 -6.03 15.77 3.23
CA LYS A 145 -6.06 16.81 2.20
C LYS A 145 -4.95 16.54 1.19
N GLY A 146 -5.19 16.88 -0.07
CA GLY A 146 -4.21 16.79 -1.17
C GLY A 146 -4.54 15.70 -2.20
N LYS A 147 -3.70 15.59 -3.23
CA LYS A 147 -3.88 14.60 -4.30
C LYS A 147 -3.67 13.19 -3.75
N ARG A 148 -4.67 12.32 -3.97
CA ARG A 148 -4.62 10.89 -3.67
C ARG A 148 -3.74 10.12 -4.65
N GLU A 149 -3.73 10.55 -5.90
CA GLU A 149 -2.97 9.89 -6.96
C GLU A 149 -1.47 9.93 -6.68
N ARG A 150 -0.82 8.81 -6.97
CA ARG A 150 0.59 8.57 -6.75
C ARG A 150 1.14 7.85 -7.96
N PHE A 151 1.93 8.57 -8.72
CA PHE A 151 2.54 8.04 -9.92
C PHE A 151 3.66 7.09 -9.56
N TYR A 152 3.77 6.01 -10.32
CA TYR A 152 4.92 5.13 -10.37
C TYR A 152 5.59 5.28 -11.73
N THR A 153 6.86 4.92 -11.84
CA THR A 153 7.47 4.72 -13.16
C THR A 153 7.06 3.36 -13.71
N ARG A 154 7.21 3.15 -15.03
CA ARG A 154 6.93 1.85 -15.63
C ARG A 154 7.76 0.73 -14.99
N GLU A 155 9.06 0.97 -14.81
CA GLU A 155 9.98 0.04 -14.13
C GLU A 155 9.48 -0.35 -12.73
N GLN A 156 8.91 0.61 -11.97
CA GLN A 156 8.37 0.36 -10.64
C GLN A 156 7.11 -0.51 -10.68
N LEU A 157 6.22 -0.31 -11.66
CA LEU A 157 5.06 -1.17 -11.85
C LEU A 157 5.48 -2.59 -12.28
N ASP A 158 6.45 -2.72 -13.17
CA ASP A 158 7.00 -4.00 -13.60
C ASP A 158 7.63 -4.76 -12.41
N MET A 159 8.37 -4.06 -11.53
CA MET A 159 8.88 -4.64 -10.27
C MET A 159 7.76 -5.17 -9.36
N MET A 160 6.62 -4.46 -9.26
CA MET A 160 5.49 -4.97 -8.47
C MET A 160 4.87 -6.21 -9.11
N LEU A 161 4.70 -6.22 -10.44
CA LEU A 161 4.15 -7.35 -11.18
C LEU A 161 5.04 -8.58 -11.02
N GLU A 162 6.35 -8.43 -11.17
CA GLU A 162 7.32 -9.51 -10.94
C GLU A 162 7.26 -10.02 -9.50
N ALA A 163 7.16 -9.14 -8.51
CA ALA A 163 7.02 -9.53 -7.11
C ALA A 163 5.75 -10.35 -6.86
N LEU A 164 4.62 -9.97 -7.47
CA LEU A 164 3.36 -10.71 -7.36
C LEU A 164 3.44 -12.06 -8.09
N ASP A 165 4.02 -12.11 -9.29
CA ASP A 165 4.21 -13.34 -10.06
C ASP A 165 5.05 -14.36 -9.29
N ASN A 166 6.14 -13.89 -8.66
CA ASN A 166 6.98 -14.74 -7.82
C ASN A 166 6.23 -15.25 -6.59
N LEU A 167 5.44 -14.41 -5.90
CA LEU A 167 4.65 -14.84 -4.75
C LEU A 167 3.56 -15.86 -5.13
N MET A 168 2.87 -15.66 -6.25
CA MET A 168 1.84 -16.61 -6.72
C MET A 168 2.45 -17.97 -7.05
N LYS A 169 3.63 -17.98 -7.67
CA LYS A 169 4.39 -19.20 -7.95
C LYS A 169 4.87 -19.89 -6.68
N ASP A 170 5.46 -19.14 -5.75
CA ASP A 170 5.99 -19.67 -4.48
C ASP A 170 4.87 -20.29 -3.60
N TYR A 171 3.63 -19.78 -3.73
CA TYR A 171 2.49 -20.18 -2.90
C TYR A 171 1.29 -20.71 -3.70
N GLU A 172 1.53 -21.42 -4.81
CA GLU A 172 0.47 -21.96 -5.69
C GLU A 172 -0.59 -22.82 -4.96
N GLY A 173 -0.20 -23.47 -3.86
CA GLY A 173 -1.11 -24.25 -3.01
C GLY A 173 -2.05 -23.42 -2.12
N GLU A 174 -1.73 -22.15 -1.88
CA GLU A 174 -2.48 -21.24 -1.01
C GLU A 174 -3.55 -20.48 -1.81
N LYS A 175 -4.58 -21.20 -2.27
CA LYS A 175 -5.61 -20.69 -3.19
C LYS A 175 -6.17 -19.31 -2.86
N THR A 176 -6.49 -19.05 -1.57
CA THR A 176 -7.00 -17.74 -1.14
C THR A 176 -5.96 -16.63 -1.29
N LEU A 177 -4.71 -16.89 -0.94
CA LEU A 177 -3.63 -15.92 -1.12
C LEU A 177 -3.38 -15.66 -2.61
N VAL A 178 -3.28 -16.72 -3.42
CA VAL A 178 -3.07 -16.61 -4.86
C VAL A 178 -4.18 -15.77 -5.51
N HIS A 179 -5.44 -16.02 -5.15
CA HIS A 179 -6.57 -15.25 -5.68
C HIS A 179 -6.46 -13.74 -5.36
N ILE A 180 -6.06 -13.39 -4.14
CA ILE A 180 -5.82 -11.98 -3.75
C ILE A 180 -4.69 -11.37 -4.60
N LEU A 181 -3.60 -12.11 -4.78
CA LEU A 181 -2.43 -11.65 -5.54
C LEU A 181 -2.76 -11.50 -7.04
N GLU A 182 -3.54 -12.41 -7.63
CA GLU A 182 -4.01 -12.35 -9.02
C GLU A 182 -4.81 -11.07 -9.26
N ARG A 183 -5.71 -10.72 -8.34
CA ARG A 183 -6.49 -9.48 -8.44
C ARG A 183 -5.59 -8.26 -8.41
N TYR A 184 -4.68 -8.16 -7.43
CA TYR A 184 -3.74 -7.04 -7.36
C TYR A 184 -2.86 -6.93 -8.59
N ARG A 185 -2.42 -8.07 -9.14
CA ARG A 185 -1.66 -8.10 -10.39
C ARG A 185 -2.47 -7.53 -11.54
N GLY A 186 -3.74 -7.92 -11.69
CA GLY A 186 -4.64 -7.40 -12.72
C GLY A 186 -4.81 -5.87 -12.64
N GLU A 187 -5.00 -5.34 -11.43
CA GLU A 187 -5.12 -3.90 -11.19
C GLU A 187 -3.83 -3.14 -11.53
N ILE A 188 -2.67 -3.66 -11.13
CA ILE A 188 -1.37 -3.05 -11.42
C ILE A 188 -1.05 -3.10 -12.92
N ALA A 189 -1.35 -4.22 -13.58
CA ALA A 189 -1.15 -4.38 -15.02
C ALA A 189 -2.00 -3.37 -15.81
N LYS A 190 -3.24 -3.15 -15.37
CA LYS A 190 -4.11 -2.11 -15.94
C LYS A 190 -3.48 -0.71 -15.79
N ARG A 191 -2.99 -0.34 -14.59
CA ARG A 191 -2.29 0.94 -14.37
C ARG A 191 -1.07 1.08 -15.29
N ALA A 192 -0.30 0.00 -15.45
CA ALA A 192 0.89 0.00 -16.28
C ALA A 192 0.58 0.18 -17.78
N ALA A 193 -0.54 -0.35 -18.27
CA ALA A 193 -1.01 -0.15 -19.64
C ALA A 193 -1.54 1.27 -19.87
N GLU A 194 -2.25 1.86 -18.90
CA GLU A 194 -2.74 3.25 -18.99
C GLU A 194 -1.60 4.27 -19.05
N ASP A 195 -0.48 4.01 -18.37
CA ASP A 195 0.70 4.87 -18.40
C ASP A 195 1.43 4.84 -19.76
N GLU A 196 1.36 3.72 -20.51
CA GLU A 196 1.92 3.63 -21.86
C GLU A 196 1.16 4.54 -22.84
N VAL A 197 -0.18 4.53 -22.78
CA VAL A 197 -1.03 5.35 -23.66
C VAL A 197 -0.75 6.85 -23.48
N LYS A 198 -0.63 7.30 -22.22
CA LYS A 198 -0.36 8.71 -21.91
C LYS A 198 1.01 9.20 -22.39
N ASN A 199 1.99 8.31 -22.51
CA ASN A 199 3.32 8.69 -22.99
C ASN A 199 3.36 8.85 -24.52
N VAL A 200 2.56 8.08 -25.27
CA VAL A 200 2.46 8.19 -26.73
C VAL A 200 1.84 9.52 -27.15
N ASP A 201 0.77 9.95 -26.47
CA ASP A 201 0.08 11.21 -26.78
C ASP A 201 0.96 12.45 -26.56
N ASN A 202 1.92 12.39 -25.63
CA ASN A 202 2.84 13.50 -25.37
C ASN A 202 4.00 13.56 -26.37
N THR A 203 4.34 12.46 -27.04
CA THR A 203 5.42 12.44 -28.04
C THR A 203 5.03 13.00 -29.41
N GLU A 204 3.74 13.13 -29.74
CA GLU A 204 3.29 13.70 -31.03
C GLU A 204 3.15 15.23 -31.04
N VAL A 205 3.32 15.92 -29.90
CA VAL A 205 3.09 17.38 -29.80
C VAL A 205 4.39 18.21 -29.81
N ASP A 206 5.56 17.60 -29.62
CA ASP A 206 6.81 18.34 -29.35
C ASP A 206 7.77 18.52 -30.55
N ASP A 207 7.34 18.23 -31.79
CA ASP A 207 8.16 18.45 -33.00
C ASP A 207 8.29 19.94 -33.43
N ASN A 208 7.84 20.91 -32.62
CA ASN A 208 7.92 22.35 -32.95
C ASN A 208 8.43 23.30 -31.85
N ALA A 209 8.96 22.80 -30.73
CA ALA A 209 9.45 23.68 -29.65
C ALA A 209 10.98 23.85 -29.66
N ASN A 210 11.39 24.94 -30.32
CA ASN A 210 12.75 25.48 -30.40
C ASN A 210 13.40 25.65 -29.00
N VAL A 211 14.55 25.00 -28.79
CA VAL A 211 15.29 24.92 -27.52
C VAL A 211 15.94 26.26 -27.18
N SER A 212 15.49 26.92 -26.10
CA SER A 212 16.26 27.97 -25.43
C SER A 212 16.77 27.49 -24.07
N ASN A 213 18.09 27.45 -23.94
CA ASN A 213 18.84 27.13 -22.73
C ASN A 213 18.42 28.01 -21.54
N ARG A 214 18.00 27.39 -20.43
CA ARG A 214 18.13 28.00 -19.09
C ARG A 214 18.79 27.04 -18.12
N GLN A 215 20.04 27.35 -17.87
CA GLN A 215 20.89 26.86 -16.80
C GLN A 215 20.38 27.44 -15.48
N PHE A 216 19.90 26.59 -14.57
CA PHE A 216 19.62 26.99 -13.18
C PHE A 216 20.63 26.33 -12.25
N GLY A 217 21.57 27.16 -11.77
CA GLY A 217 22.41 26.83 -10.64
C GLY A 217 21.61 26.88 -9.34
N ILE A 218 21.82 25.89 -8.49
CA ILE A 218 21.44 25.96 -7.08
C ILE A 218 22.70 25.62 -6.28
N THR A 219 23.38 26.68 -5.85
CA THR A 219 24.37 26.64 -4.78
C THR A 219 23.64 26.73 -3.43
N ASP A 220 23.93 25.73 -2.59
CA ASP A 220 24.48 25.93 -1.24
C ASP A 220 23.60 26.62 -0.18
N LYS A 221 22.74 25.85 0.50
CA LYS A 221 22.24 26.13 1.88
C LYS A 221 21.75 24.85 2.60
N ILE A 222 22.65 23.90 2.87
CA ILE A 222 22.34 22.77 3.78
C ILE A 222 23.35 22.61 4.93
N SER A 223 24.38 23.47 5.03
CA SER A 223 25.47 23.28 5.99
C SER A 223 25.30 23.97 7.35
N GLN A 224 24.11 24.42 7.76
CA GLN A 224 23.95 25.22 8.99
C GLN A 224 22.84 24.75 9.96
N TRP A 225 22.47 23.46 9.98
CA TRP A 225 21.46 22.97 10.93
C TRP A 225 21.89 21.81 11.83
N VAL A 226 23.17 21.40 11.81
CA VAL A 226 23.63 20.21 12.58
C VAL A 226 24.25 20.55 13.95
N ALA A 227 24.19 21.80 14.42
CA ALA A 227 24.93 22.21 15.64
C ALA A 227 24.07 22.55 16.87
N SER A 228 22.88 21.95 17.08
CA SER A 228 22.12 22.22 18.32
C SER A 228 21.30 21.07 18.90
N ILE A 229 21.43 19.83 18.43
CA ILE A 229 20.94 18.66 19.17
C ILE A 229 21.96 17.54 18.99
N PHE A 230 23.11 17.71 19.63
CA PHE A 230 23.90 16.75 20.41
C PHE A 230 25.21 17.44 20.81
#